data_AF-A0A8T6FSJ8-F1
#
_entry.id   AF-A0A8T6FSJ8-F1
#
_cell.length_a   1.000
_cell.length_b   1.000
_cell.length_c   1.000
_cell.angle_alpha   90.00
_cell.angle_beta   90.00
_cell.angle_gamma   90.00
#
_symmetry.space_group_name_H-M   'P 1'
#
loop_
_entity.id
_entity.type
_entity.pdbx_description
1 polymer ?
#
loop_
_entity_poly.entity_id
_entity_poly.type
_entity_poly.pdbx_seq_one_letter_code
_entity_poly.pdbx_strand_id
1 'polypeptide(L)'
;MIGRIGFGAFYSHRSGLTPGEFARRLEDLGFDGFWAGETPTNRDPSYDSFTTLCFAAAATSRITVGSDVLLLPLHHPGWVAKQFGTLDVLSNGRAILGVGVGGEFPKQFEGFGIPLNERGRRTDEGIEIIRSLWTEDESGYDSPRFRFEGITMEPKPVQQPHPPIWVGGRPGGIETGPDGEPRFKSTTGAIQRAAKYADAWDPYYMTPEMYRESVTAIRAHASEIGRDISGMEWALTTFWLMRDSYDEALEAAAGKLRYGRDLSARVARYDILGSPTDVIRRLETFIDAGVRYFICNWSCDPSEVPRHLELIGSEVIPHFR
;
A
#
# COMPACT_ATOMS: atom_id res chain seq x y z
N MET A 1 -3.20 20.87 -2.74
CA MET A 1 -2.62 20.70 -4.08
C MET A 1 -3.34 19.53 -4.75
N ILE A 2 -4.39 19.81 -5.52
CA ILE A 2 -5.01 18.80 -6.39
C ILE A 2 -4.26 18.92 -7.72
N GLY A 3 -3.41 17.96 -8.08
CA GLY A 3 -2.81 17.98 -9.43
C GLY A 3 -1.49 17.25 -9.70
N ARG A 4 -0.76 16.74 -8.69
CA ARG A 4 0.48 15.97 -8.95
C ARG A 4 0.18 14.47 -8.95
N ILE A 5 0.76 13.74 -9.91
CA ILE A 5 0.77 12.28 -9.89
C ILE A 5 2.05 11.80 -9.20
N GLY A 6 1.89 11.06 -8.11
CA GLY A 6 3.00 10.48 -7.33
C GLY A 6 3.38 9.08 -7.81
N PHE A 7 4.67 8.75 -7.71
CA PHE A 7 5.20 7.45 -8.11
C PHE A 7 6.07 6.85 -7.00
N GLY A 8 5.63 5.72 -6.45
CA GLY A 8 6.43 4.87 -5.57
C GLY A 8 6.88 3.58 -6.25
N ALA A 9 7.87 2.93 -5.67
CA ALA A 9 8.31 1.61 -6.11
C ALA A 9 8.47 0.64 -4.94
N PHE A 10 7.99 -0.58 -5.15
CA PHE A 10 8.07 -1.66 -4.18
C PHE A 10 9.47 -2.29 -4.19
N TYR A 11 10.06 -2.46 -3.02
CA TYR A 11 11.39 -3.05 -2.91
C TYR A 11 11.39 -4.55 -3.23
N SER A 12 12.33 -4.94 -4.09
CA SER A 12 12.57 -6.35 -4.43
C SER A 12 13.96 -6.79 -3.96
N HIS A 13 14.01 -7.62 -2.93
CA HIS A 13 15.27 -8.15 -2.37
C HIS A 13 16.10 -8.99 -3.36
N ARG A 14 15.48 -9.48 -4.45
CA ARG A 14 16.16 -10.22 -5.52
C ARG A 14 16.57 -9.34 -6.71
N SER A 15 16.43 -8.02 -6.59
CA SER A 15 16.92 -7.07 -7.60
C SER A 15 18.44 -6.96 -7.68
N GLY A 16 19.16 -7.53 -6.70
CA GLY A 16 20.61 -7.39 -6.57
C GLY A 16 21.05 -6.09 -5.89
N LEU A 17 20.11 -5.20 -5.53
CA LEU A 17 20.37 -3.97 -4.80
C LEU A 17 20.00 -4.15 -3.32
N THR A 18 20.81 -3.59 -2.42
CA THR A 18 20.40 -3.41 -1.02
C THR A 18 19.23 -2.42 -0.92
N PRO A 19 18.47 -2.39 0.20
CA PRO A 19 17.36 -1.44 0.35
C PRO A 19 17.82 0.02 0.20
N GLY A 20 19.02 0.35 0.70
CA GLY A 20 19.56 1.71 0.62
C GLY A 20 20.02 2.10 -0.78
N GLU A 21 20.60 1.18 -1.54
CA GLU A 21 20.94 1.42 -2.96
C GLU A 21 19.69 1.58 -3.82
N PHE A 22 18.68 0.74 -3.59
CA PHE A 22 17.40 0.83 -4.26
C PHE A 22 16.73 2.18 -3.97
N ALA A 23 16.66 2.58 -2.70
CA ALA A 23 16.06 3.84 -2.27
C ALA A 23 16.79 5.08 -2.86
N ARG A 24 18.12 5.10 -2.87
CA ARG A 24 18.88 6.18 -3.54
C ARG A 24 18.56 6.24 -5.03
N ARG A 25 18.50 5.09 -5.69
CA ARG A 25 18.17 5.03 -7.11
C ARG A 25 16.77 5.55 -7.41
N LEU A 26 15.79 5.25 -6.56
CA LEU A 26 14.45 5.84 -6.66
C LEU A 26 14.52 7.38 -6.55
N GLU A 27 15.24 7.90 -5.56
CA GLU A 27 15.39 9.34 -5.30
C GLU A 27 16.10 10.07 -6.45
N ASP A 28 17.07 9.43 -7.10
CA ASP A 28 17.82 9.96 -8.25
C ASP A 28 16.99 9.93 -9.55
N LEU A 29 16.17 8.89 -9.73
CA LEU A 29 15.26 8.73 -10.86
C LEU A 29 13.95 9.52 -10.70
N GLY A 30 13.84 10.25 -9.60
CA GLY A 30 12.72 11.13 -9.33
C GLY A 30 11.47 10.42 -8.86
N PHE A 31 11.50 9.19 -8.37
CA PHE A 31 10.35 8.63 -7.65
C PHE A 31 10.06 9.42 -6.36
N ASP A 32 8.84 9.32 -5.87
CA ASP A 32 8.33 10.00 -4.68
C ASP A 32 8.42 9.14 -3.41
N GLY A 33 8.48 7.81 -3.53
CA GLY A 33 8.48 6.93 -2.36
C GLY A 33 9.07 5.54 -2.56
N PHE A 34 9.71 5.04 -1.51
CA PHE A 34 10.17 3.67 -1.36
C PHE A 34 9.16 2.87 -0.55
N TRP A 35 8.75 1.70 -1.06
CA TRP A 35 7.71 0.90 -0.42
C TRP A 35 8.19 -0.51 -0.09
N ALA A 36 7.85 -1.03 1.07
CA ALA A 36 8.15 -2.40 1.48
C ALA A 36 6.95 -3.07 2.14
N GLY A 37 6.59 -4.27 1.70
CA GLY A 37 5.50 -5.04 2.28
C GLY A 37 5.96 -6.09 3.27
N GLU A 38 5.01 -6.53 4.10
CA GLU A 38 5.24 -7.56 5.11
C GLU A 38 4.71 -8.92 4.64
N THR A 39 5.53 -9.97 4.75
CA THR A 39 5.09 -11.35 4.54
C THR A 39 5.87 -12.29 5.46
N PRO A 40 5.55 -12.31 6.77
CA PRO A 40 6.47 -12.81 7.79
C PRO A 40 6.66 -14.33 7.71
N THR A 41 5.73 -15.04 7.06
CA THR A 41 5.77 -16.49 6.87
C THR A 41 5.39 -16.82 5.43
N ASN A 42 6.40 -16.84 4.55
CA ASN A 42 6.28 -17.27 3.15
C ASN A 42 7.41 -18.25 2.81
N ARG A 43 7.22 -19.06 1.76
CA ARG A 43 8.27 -19.96 1.24
C ARG A 43 9.37 -19.19 0.50
N ASP A 44 9.00 -18.05 -0.09
CA ASP A 44 9.96 -17.13 -0.66
C ASP A 44 10.61 -16.29 0.44
N PRO A 45 11.95 -16.11 0.42
CA PRO A 45 12.61 -15.17 1.30
C PRO A 45 11.95 -13.79 1.23
N SER A 46 11.78 -13.16 2.39
CA SER A 46 11.33 -11.78 2.50
C SER A 46 11.95 -11.18 3.75
N TYR A 47 12.19 -9.87 3.72
CA TYR A 47 12.73 -9.15 4.87
C TYR A 47 11.59 -8.56 5.70
N ASP A 48 11.90 -8.31 6.97
CA ASP A 48 11.05 -7.47 7.82
C ASP A 48 10.87 -6.09 7.17
N SER A 49 9.61 -5.65 7.07
CA SER A 49 9.27 -4.41 6.35
C SER A 49 9.82 -3.20 7.08
N PHE A 50 9.61 -3.10 8.40
CA PHE A 50 10.05 -1.95 9.19
C PHE A 50 11.58 -1.77 9.15
N THR A 51 12.34 -2.85 9.35
CA THR A 51 13.82 -2.82 9.26
C THR A 51 14.29 -2.40 7.87
N THR A 52 13.62 -2.88 6.81
CA THR A 52 13.91 -2.49 5.43
C THR A 52 13.67 -0.99 5.22
N LEU A 53 12.57 -0.44 5.75
CA LEU A 53 12.25 0.98 5.68
C LEU A 53 13.26 1.84 6.43
N CYS A 54 13.70 1.43 7.62
CA CYS A 54 14.75 2.13 8.37
C CYS A 54 16.06 2.21 7.56
N PHE A 55 16.44 1.10 6.89
CA PHE A 55 17.65 1.06 6.07
C PHE A 55 17.55 1.96 4.84
N ALA A 56 16.38 2.02 4.19
CA ALA A 56 16.09 2.92 3.07
C ALA A 56 16.06 4.40 3.50
N ALA A 57 15.43 4.70 4.64
CA ALA A 57 15.30 6.04 5.18
C ALA A 57 16.66 6.66 5.51
N ALA A 58 17.56 5.88 6.12
CA ALA A 58 18.91 6.31 6.46
C ALA A 58 19.79 6.59 5.21
N ALA A 59 19.43 6.03 4.06
CA ALA A 59 20.14 6.18 2.80
C ALA A 59 19.65 7.34 1.92
N THR A 60 18.56 8.01 2.30
CA THR A 60 17.83 8.98 1.48
C THR A 60 17.46 10.24 2.26
N SER A 61 17.09 11.31 1.55
CA SER A 61 16.83 12.61 2.17
C SER A 61 15.50 13.26 1.75
N ARG A 62 14.87 12.80 0.67
CA ARG A 62 13.68 13.41 0.07
C ARG A 62 12.51 12.46 -0.04
N ILE A 63 12.72 11.24 -0.53
CA ILE A 63 11.61 10.33 -0.82
C ILE A 63 10.96 9.79 0.45
N THR A 64 9.65 9.53 0.39
CA THR A 64 8.94 8.87 1.49
C THR A 64 9.38 7.42 1.64
N VAL A 65 9.21 6.88 2.85
CA VAL A 65 9.39 5.46 3.14
C VAL A 65 8.09 4.92 3.74
N GLY A 66 7.44 4.02 3.00
CA GLY A 66 6.11 3.53 3.34
C GLY A 66 6.02 2.01 3.44
N SER A 67 5.26 1.50 4.40
CA SER A 67 4.86 0.09 4.33
C SER A 67 3.71 -0.10 3.35
N ASP A 68 3.76 -1.11 2.49
CA ASP A 68 2.64 -1.50 1.60
C ASP A 68 2.52 -3.04 1.55
N VAL A 69 1.77 -3.68 2.42
CA VAL A 69 1.27 -3.16 3.69
C VAL A 69 1.97 -3.89 4.84
N LEU A 70 1.96 -3.26 6.02
CA LEU A 70 2.20 -3.94 7.30
C LEU A 70 0.91 -4.67 7.72
N LEU A 71 1.02 -5.94 8.11
CA LEU A 71 -0.08 -6.77 8.55
C LEU A 71 -0.41 -6.47 10.01
N LEU A 72 -1.04 -5.32 10.25
CA LEU A 72 -1.25 -4.75 11.60
C LEU A 72 -1.82 -5.74 12.63
N PRO A 73 -2.73 -6.68 12.29
CA PRO A 73 -3.22 -7.68 13.25
C PRO A 73 -2.16 -8.58 13.88
N LEU A 74 -0.99 -8.72 13.24
CA LEU A 74 0.11 -9.55 13.72
C LEU A 74 1.03 -8.80 14.69
N HIS A 75 0.80 -7.51 14.92
CA HIS A 75 1.62 -6.64 15.76
C HIS A 75 0.86 -6.11 16.96
N HIS A 76 1.60 -5.74 18.00
CA HIS A 76 1.06 -4.92 19.07
C HIS A 76 1.05 -3.44 18.61
N PRO A 77 -0.11 -2.75 18.61
CA PRO A 77 -0.22 -1.40 18.03
C PRO A 77 0.68 -0.38 18.73
N GLY A 78 0.90 -0.51 20.05
CA GLY A 78 1.86 0.35 20.76
C GLY A 78 3.31 0.23 20.25
N TRP A 79 3.75 -0.95 19.81
CA TRP A 79 5.08 -1.11 19.22
C TRP A 79 5.14 -0.50 17.82
N VAL A 80 4.10 -0.69 17.00
CA VAL A 80 4.00 -0.05 15.68
C VAL A 80 4.00 1.46 15.81
N ALA A 81 3.25 2.02 16.77
CA ALA A 81 3.25 3.46 17.07
C ALA A 81 4.65 3.97 17.41
N LYS A 82 5.37 3.27 18.32
CA LYS A 82 6.72 3.66 18.71
C LYS A 82 7.70 3.57 17.53
N GLN A 83 7.60 2.51 16.74
CA GLN A 83 8.45 2.25 15.58
C GLN A 83 8.27 3.32 14.50
N PHE A 84 7.03 3.52 14.01
CA PHE A 84 6.75 4.47 12.94
C PHE A 84 6.86 5.93 13.40
N GLY A 85 6.51 6.24 14.65
CA GLY A 85 6.75 7.58 15.20
C GLY A 85 8.24 7.91 15.31
N THR A 86 9.08 6.92 15.68
CA THR A 86 10.53 7.10 15.69
C THR A 86 11.10 7.21 14.27
N LEU A 87 10.65 6.37 13.33
CA LEU A 87 11.04 6.46 11.93
C LEU A 87 10.68 7.82 11.34
N ASP A 88 9.53 8.37 11.70
CA ASP A 88 9.10 9.69 11.29
C ASP A 88 10.08 10.78 11.75
N VAL A 89 10.43 10.80 13.03
CA VAL A 89 11.41 11.73 13.60
C VAL A 89 12.78 11.58 12.91
N LEU A 90 13.28 10.35 12.80
CA LEU A 90 14.61 10.07 12.22
C LEU A 90 14.69 10.37 10.73
N SER A 91 13.58 10.21 10.01
CA SER A 91 13.49 10.51 8.58
C SER A 91 13.13 11.96 8.29
N ASN A 92 12.90 12.79 9.32
CA ASN A 92 12.41 14.16 9.21
C ASN A 92 11.08 14.26 8.44
N GLY A 93 10.12 13.44 8.85
CA GLY A 93 8.74 13.55 8.38
C GLY A 93 8.42 12.78 7.10
N ARG A 94 9.16 11.70 6.80
CA ARG A 94 9.00 10.95 5.53
C ARG A 94 8.32 9.59 5.70
N ALA A 95 7.90 9.23 6.91
CA ALA A 95 7.31 7.93 7.20
C ALA A 95 5.83 7.87 6.78
N ILE A 96 5.43 6.76 6.16
CA ILE A 96 4.03 6.43 5.89
C ILE A 96 3.71 5.04 6.46
N LEU A 97 2.69 4.94 7.29
CA LEU A 97 2.23 3.66 7.84
C LEU A 97 1.11 3.10 6.96
N GLY A 98 1.46 2.29 5.95
CA GLY A 98 0.46 1.53 5.20
C GLY A 98 0.12 0.21 5.89
N VAL A 99 -1.16 -0.02 6.14
CA VAL A 99 -1.70 -1.13 6.94
C VAL A 99 -2.69 -1.97 6.16
N GLY A 100 -2.68 -3.27 6.43
CA GLY A 100 -3.69 -4.18 5.90
C GLY A 100 -4.06 -5.26 6.90
N VAL A 101 -5.23 -5.87 6.67
CA VAL A 101 -5.79 -6.90 7.55
C VAL A 101 -5.15 -8.28 7.34
N GLY A 102 -4.42 -8.49 6.23
CA GLY A 102 -3.85 -9.78 5.86
C GLY A 102 -4.87 -10.92 5.72
N GLY A 103 -4.40 -12.16 5.80
CA GLY A 103 -5.24 -13.36 5.92
C GLY A 103 -5.52 -14.11 4.62
N GLU A 104 -4.85 -13.76 3.52
CA GLU A 104 -4.78 -14.63 2.32
C GLU A 104 -4.09 -15.97 2.62
N PHE A 105 -3.23 -15.98 3.64
CA PHE A 105 -2.52 -17.14 4.14
C PHE A 105 -2.91 -17.40 5.61
N PRO A 106 -3.98 -18.17 5.89
CA PRO A 106 -4.47 -18.41 7.26
C PRO A 106 -3.41 -18.94 8.23
N LYS A 107 -2.46 -19.75 7.75
CA LYS A 107 -1.38 -20.32 8.56
C LYS A 107 -0.44 -19.26 9.18
N GLN A 108 -0.37 -18.06 8.61
CA GLN A 108 0.41 -16.98 9.20
C GLN A 108 -0.21 -16.55 10.53
N PHE A 109 -1.54 -16.41 10.57
CA PHE A 109 -2.27 -16.06 11.78
C PHE A 109 -2.13 -17.14 12.87
N GLU A 110 -2.20 -18.42 12.48
CA GLU A 110 -1.93 -19.54 13.38
C GLU A 110 -0.51 -19.48 13.97
N GLY A 111 0.50 -19.25 13.13
CA GLY A 111 1.91 -19.17 13.56
C GLY A 111 2.21 -18.03 14.54
N PHE A 112 1.41 -16.95 14.50
CA PHE A 112 1.51 -15.81 15.41
C PHE A 112 0.52 -15.89 16.58
N GLY A 113 -0.27 -16.97 16.68
CA GLY A 113 -1.25 -17.16 17.75
C GLY A 113 -2.43 -16.18 17.71
N ILE A 114 -2.74 -15.61 16.53
CA ILE A 114 -3.80 -14.62 16.36
C ILE A 114 -5.01 -15.27 15.66
N PRO A 115 -6.23 -15.18 16.23
CA PRO A 115 -7.42 -15.69 15.55
C PRO A 115 -7.70 -14.93 14.24
N LEU A 116 -7.82 -15.66 13.13
CA LEU A 116 -8.04 -15.06 11.81
C LEU A 116 -9.33 -14.23 11.73
N ASN A 117 -10.38 -14.64 12.45
CA ASN A 117 -11.66 -13.94 12.51
C ASN A 117 -11.59 -12.59 13.24
N GLU A 118 -10.50 -12.30 13.96
CA GLU A 118 -10.29 -11.02 14.65
C GLU A 118 -9.53 -10.00 13.80
N ARG A 119 -8.97 -10.39 12.65
CA ARG A 119 -8.05 -9.56 11.85
C ARG A 119 -8.58 -8.16 11.53
N GLY A 120 -9.86 -8.03 11.21
CA GLY A 120 -10.47 -6.74 10.89
C GLY A 120 -10.50 -5.83 12.12
N ARG A 121 -11.07 -6.32 13.22
CA ARG A 121 -11.18 -5.58 14.48
C ARG A 121 -9.82 -5.21 15.06
N ARG A 122 -8.85 -6.14 15.03
CA ARG A 122 -7.47 -5.84 15.48
C ARG A 122 -6.81 -4.74 14.67
N THR A 123 -7.08 -4.66 13.37
CA THR A 123 -6.59 -3.56 12.53
C THR A 123 -7.25 -2.25 12.92
N ASP A 124 -8.58 -2.24 13.06
CA ASP A 124 -9.36 -1.02 13.36
C ASP A 124 -8.96 -0.44 14.73
N GLU A 125 -8.96 -1.28 15.77
CA GLU A 125 -8.52 -0.90 17.12
C GLU A 125 -7.04 -0.49 17.15
N GLY A 126 -6.21 -1.16 16.35
CA GLY A 126 -4.79 -0.83 16.23
C GLY A 126 -4.56 0.56 15.65
N ILE A 127 -5.32 0.97 14.63
CA ILE A 127 -5.23 2.33 14.06
C ILE A 127 -5.65 3.38 15.09
N GLU A 128 -6.73 3.13 15.84
CA GLU A 128 -7.19 4.02 16.91
C GLU A 128 -6.12 4.20 18.00
N ILE A 129 -5.54 3.11 18.48
CA ILE A 129 -4.47 3.11 19.49
C ILE A 129 -3.24 3.86 18.97
N ILE A 130 -2.79 3.59 17.73
CA ILE A 130 -1.61 4.23 17.15
C ILE A 130 -1.80 5.75 17.07
N ARG A 131 -2.97 6.21 16.60
CA ARG A 131 -3.29 7.64 16.52
C ARG A 131 -3.29 8.30 17.89
N SER A 132 -4.02 7.73 18.84
CA SER A 132 -4.08 8.27 20.21
C SER A 132 -2.67 8.38 20.82
N LEU A 133 -1.81 7.37 20.65
CA LEU A 133 -0.43 7.44 21.14
C LEU A 133 0.43 8.52 20.46
N TRP A 134 0.17 8.83 19.20
CA TRP A 134 0.88 9.90 18.46
C TRP A 134 0.38 11.30 18.75
N THR A 135 -0.90 11.47 19.10
CA THR A 135 -1.53 12.81 19.16
C THR A 135 -1.93 13.26 20.55
N GLU A 136 -2.07 12.35 21.52
CA GLU A 136 -2.54 12.67 22.87
C GLU A 136 -1.37 12.66 23.87
N ASP A 137 -1.43 13.56 24.86
CA ASP A 137 -0.45 13.62 25.95
C ASP A 137 -0.52 12.36 26.84
N GLU A 138 -1.74 11.90 27.13
CA GLU A 138 -2.04 10.67 27.84
C GLU A 138 -3.08 9.86 27.04
N SER A 139 -2.73 8.62 26.69
CA SER A 139 -3.54 7.71 25.90
C SER A 139 -4.10 6.60 26.77
N GLY A 140 -5.33 6.15 26.44
CA GLY A 140 -5.98 5.00 27.04
C GLY A 140 -6.82 4.24 26.02
N TYR A 141 -7.00 2.94 26.24
CA TYR A 141 -7.86 2.11 25.41
C TYR A 141 -8.46 0.97 26.23
N ASP A 142 -9.73 0.64 26.00
CA ASP A 142 -10.42 -0.44 26.69
C ASP A 142 -11.25 -1.27 25.72
N SER A 143 -10.70 -2.41 25.30
CA SER A 143 -11.38 -3.41 24.49
C SER A 143 -11.05 -4.83 25.00
N PRO A 144 -11.82 -5.86 24.59
CA PRO A 144 -11.46 -7.25 24.89
C PRO A 144 -10.07 -7.69 24.38
N ARG A 145 -9.44 -6.93 23.47
CA ARG A 145 -8.16 -7.27 22.84
C ARG A 145 -7.00 -6.40 23.34
N PHE A 146 -7.26 -5.14 23.66
CA PHE A 146 -6.25 -4.18 24.11
C PHE A 146 -6.80 -3.37 25.29
N ARG A 147 -6.02 -3.30 26.38
CA ARG A 147 -6.41 -2.55 27.58
C ARG A 147 -5.22 -1.86 28.22
N PHE A 148 -5.29 -0.54 28.36
CA PHE A 148 -4.31 0.29 29.08
C PHE A 148 -4.93 1.66 29.38
N GLU A 149 -4.35 2.40 30.33
CA GLU A 149 -4.86 3.71 30.76
C GLU A 149 -3.69 4.62 31.14
N GLY A 150 -3.78 5.91 30.78
CA GLY A 150 -2.87 6.96 31.22
C GLY A 150 -1.41 6.76 30.79
N ILE A 151 -1.17 6.29 29.56
CA ILE A 151 0.21 6.11 29.05
C ILE A 151 0.61 7.24 28.11
N THR A 152 1.84 7.71 28.26
CA THR A 152 2.45 8.70 27.36
C THR A 152 3.48 8.03 26.47
N MET A 153 3.50 8.41 25.19
CA MET A 153 4.52 8.00 24.23
C MET A 153 5.30 9.21 23.72
N GLU A 154 6.62 9.22 23.94
CA GLU A 154 7.56 10.24 23.45
C GLU A 154 8.76 9.61 22.72
N PRO A 155 9.43 10.32 21.79
CA PRO A 155 9.00 11.60 21.23
C PRO A 155 7.74 11.42 20.37
N LYS A 156 6.89 12.46 20.29
CA LYS A 156 5.85 12.53 19.26
C LYS A 156 6.45 12.55 17.85
N PRO A 157 5.74 12.03 16.83
CA PRO A 157 6.15 12.21 15.44
C PRO A 157 6.27 13.69 15.06
N VAL A 158 7.08 13.99 14.04
CA VAL A 158 7.26 15.37 13.54
C VAL A 158 6.16 15.77 12.55
N GLN A 159 5.58 14.83 11.80
CA GLN A 159 4.45 15.10 10.91
C GLN A 159 3.20 15.47 11.72
N GLN A 160 2.46 16.48 11.23
CA GLN A 160 1.22 16.96 11.83
C GLN A 160 0.03 16.68 10.90
N PRO A 161 -1.11 16.17 11.43
CA PRO A 161 -1.35 15.83 12.83
C PRO A 161 -0.59 14.57 13.32
N HIS A 162 -0.23 13.68 12.39
CA HIS A 162 0.57 12.48 12.64
C HIS A 162 1.10 11.95 11.30
N PRO A 163 1.99 10.93 11.27
CA PRO A 163 2.38 10.27 10.04
C PRO A 163 1.15 9.70 9.30
N PRO A 164 1.04 9.83 7.97
CA PRO A 164 -0.12 9.33 7.23
C PRO A 164 -0.30 7.82 7.42
N ILE A 165 -1.55 7.40 7.65
CA ILE A 165 -1.96 6.00 7.70
C ILE A 165 -2.67 5.63 6.41
N TRP A 166 -2.02 4.80 5.60
CA TRP A 166 -2.58 4.32 4.34
C TRP A 166 -3.28 2.99 4.59
N VAL A 167 -4.52 2.84 4.14
CA VAL A 167 -5.26 1.58 4.32
C VAL A 167 -5.26 0.84 2.99
N GLY A 168 -4.61 -0.31 2.99
CA GLY A 168 -4.68 -1.24 1.89
C GLY A 168 -5.88 -2.18 1.99
N GLY A 169 -6.28 -2.71 0.84
CA GLY A 169 -7.30 -3.73 0.76
C GLY A 169 -8.24 -3.53 -0.41
N ARG A 170 -8.53 -4.65 -1.07
CA ARG A 170 -9.48 -4.70 -2.18
C ARG A 170 -10.91 -4.53 -1.65
N PRO A 171 -11.83 -3.92 -2.43
CA PRO A 171 -13.23 -4.20 -2.22
C PRO A 171 -13.41 -5.72 -2.31
N GLY A 172 -14.24 -6.29 -1.44
CA GLY A 172 -14.56 -7.72 -1.52
C GLY A 172 -15.23 -8.07 -2.85
N GLY A 173 -15.47 -9.37 -3.05
CA GLY A 173 -16.03 -9.89 -4.30
C GLY A 173 -17.38 -9.26 -4.70
N ILE A 174 -17.91 -9.72 -5.82
CA ILE A 174 -19.16 -9.21 -6.38
C ILE A 174 -20.34 -9.67 -5.49
N GLU A 175 -21.25 -8.75 -5.16
CA GLU A 175 -22.60 -9.02 -4.65
C GLU A 175 -23.66 -8.61 -5.69
N THR A 176 -24.88 -9.10 -5.51
CA THR A 176 -26.02 -8.73 -6.35
C THR A 176 -26.75 -7.57 -5.70
N GLY A 177 -26.89 -6.45 -6.41
CA GLY A 177 -27.61 -5.26 -5.96
C GLY A 177 -29.12 -5.50 -5.83
N PRO A 178 -29.87 -4.56 -5.21
CA PRO A 178 -31.33 -4.66 -5.08
C PRO A 178 -32.08 -4.71 -6.42
N ASP A 179 -31.42 -4.25 -7.49
CA ASP A 179 -31.85 -4.24 -8.88
C ASP A 179 -31.46 -5.51 -9.66
N GLY A 180 -30.77 -6.46 -9.02
CA GLY A 180 -30.28 -7.68 -9.68
C GLY A 180 -28.94 -7.53 -10.40
N GLU A 181 -28.37 -6.32 -10.44
CA GLU A 181 -27.11 -6.05 -11.13
C GLU A 181 -25.89 -6.43 -10.26
N PRO A 182 -24.81 -6.98 -10.84
CA PRO A 182 -23.59 -7.27 -10.11
C PRO A 182 -22.90 -5.97 -9.67
N ARG A 183 -22.58 -5.87 -8.39
CA ARG A 183 -21.87 -4.72 -7.77
C ARG A 183 -20.71 -5.25 -6.95
N PHE A 184 -19.61 -4.52 -6.84
CA PHE A 184 -18.61 -4.87 -5.83
C PHE A 184 -19.19 -4.71 -4.44
N LYS A 185 -18.85 -5.61 -3.52
CA LYS A 185 -19.28 -5.53 -2.12
C LYS A 185 -18.82 -4.21 -1.50
N SER A 186 -19.70 -3.21 -1.53
CA SER A 186 -19.48 -1.86 -1.01
C SER A 186 -19.52 -1.84 0.52
N THR A 187 -19.98 -2.94 1.13
CA THR A 187 -20.01 -3.21 2.57
C THR A 187 -18.74 -3.90 3.09
N THR A 188 -17.68 -3.96 2.30
CA THR A 188 -16.46 -4.66 2.73
C THR A 188 -15.68 -3.89 3.78
N GLY A 189 -15.10 -4.64 4.71
CA GLY A 189 -14.32 -4.05 5.79
C GLY A 189 -13.14 -3.20 5.31
N ALA A 190 -12.67 -3.34 4.07
CA ALA A 190 -11.64 -2.46 3.49
C ALA A 190 -12.20 -1.05 3.19
N ILE A 191 -13.35 -0.97 2.52
CA ILE A 191 -14.03 0.29 2.17
C ILE A 191 -14.43 1.05 3.43
N GLN A 192 -15.04 0.35 4.40
CA GLN A 192 -15.45 0.97 5.67
C GLN A 192 -14.25 1.48 6.48
N ARG A 193 -13.15 0.70 6.52
CA ARG A 193 -11.92 1.12 7.21
C ARG A 193 -11.26 2.31 6.52
N ALA A 194 -11.22 2.32 5.19
CA ALA A 194 -10.70 3.44 4.42
C ALA A 194 -11.51 4.71 4.70
N ALA A 195 -12.85 4.63 4.62
CA ALA A 195 -13.75 5.73 4.92
C ALA A 195 -13.60 6.25 6.35
N LYS A 196 -13.53 5.36 7.35
CA LYS A 196 -13.49 5.75 8.77
C LYS A 196 -12.11 6.24 9.21
N TYR A 197 -11.05 5.59 8.76
CA TYR A 197 -9.72 5.79 9.32
C TYR A 197 -8.73 6.39 8.33
N ALA A 198 -8.68 5.98 7.07
CA ALA A 198 -7.48 6.20 6.26
C ALA A 198 -7.19 7.64 5.85
N ASP A 199 -5.90 7.97 5.74
CA ASP A 199 -5.39 9.19 5.10
C ASP A 199 -5.13 8.96 3.60
N ALA A 200 -4.94 7.70 3.20
CA ALA A 200 -4.96 7.26 1.81
C ALA A 200 -5.58 5.87 1.66
N TRP A 201 -6.19 5.58 0.52
CA TRP A 201 -6.62 4.22 0.18
C TRP A 201 -5.74 3.66 -0.92
N ASP A 202 -5.23 2.44 -0.70
CA ASP A 202 -4.25 1.79 -1.57
C ASP A 202 -4.60 0.31 -1.86
N PRO A 203 -5.49 0.04 -2.82
CA PRO A 203 -5.82 -1.32 -3.22
C PRO A 203 -4.78 -1.89 -4.20
N TYR A 204 -4.96 -3.15 -4.57
CA TYR A 204 -4.22 -3.82 -5.65
C TYR A 204 -5.17 -4.71 -6.47
N TYR A 205 -4.78 -5.14 -7.66
CA TYR A 205 -5.64 -5.90 -8.59
C TYR A 205 -6.99 -5.21 -8.87
N MET A 206 -6.91 -3.97 -9.33
CA MET A 206 -8.07 -3.14 -9.68
C MET A 206 -8.09 -2.91 -11.19
N THR A 207 -9.30 -2.82 -11.76
CA THR A 207 -9.49 -2.13 -13.04
C THR A 207 -9.85 -0.66 -12.78
N PRO A 208 -9.75 0.24 -13.77
CA PRO A 208 -10.20 1.61 -13.62
C PRO A 208 -11.65 1.73 -13.14
N GLU A 209 -12.55 0.89 -13.67
CA GLU A 209 -13.96 0.87 -13.26
C GLU A 209 -14.11 0.50 -11.77
N MET A 210 -13.47 -0.59 -11.36
CA MET A 210 -13.48 -1.04 -9.97
C MET A 210 -12.96 0.03 -9.01
N TYR A 211 -11.92 0.76 -9.44
CA TYR A 211 -11.34 1.83 -8.64
C TYR A 211 -12.34 2.98 -8.47
N ARG A 212 -12.96 3.45 -9.57
CA ARG A 212 -13.93 4.55 -9.55
C ARG A 212 -15.15 4.23 -8.67
N GLU A 213 -15.68 3.03 -8.79
CA GLU A 213 -16.79 2.55 -7.97
C GLU A 213 -16.41 2.51 -6.48
N SER A 214 -15.20 2.05 -6.17
CA SER A 214 -14.70 2.01 -4.79
C SER A 214 -14.48 3.39 -4.19
N VAL A 215 -13.93 4.34 -4.96
CA VAL A 215 -13.79 5.75 -4.54
C VAL A 215 -15.17 6.33 -4.21
N THR A 216 -16.17 6.05 -5.06
CA THR A 216 -17.56 6.49 -4.83
C THR A 216 -18.12 5.90 -3.54
N ALA A 217 -17.91 4.61 -3.30
CA ALA A 217 -18.34 3.94 -2.07
C ALA A 217 -17.65 4.51 -0.82
N ILE A 218 -16.33 4.73 -0.86
CA ILE A 218 -15.58 5.32 0.27
C ILE A 218 -16.11 6.72 0.61
N ARG A 219 -16.36 7.55 -0.41
CA ARG A 219 -16.95 8.89 -0.23
C ARG A 219 -18.35 8.84 0.37
N ALA A 220 -19.20 7.92 -0.08
CA ALA A 220 -20.53 7.73 0.47
C ALA A 220 -20.47 7.34 1.96
N HIS A 221 -19.69 6.32 2.31
CA HIS A 221 -19.50 5.88 3.70
C HIS A 221 -18.91 6.98 4.59
N ALA A 222 -17.92 7.73 4.10
CA ALA A 222 -17.34 8.85 4.84
C ALA A 222 -18.36 9.96 5.10
N SER A 223 -19.20 10.28 4.11
CA SER A 223 -20.30 11.23 4.25
C SER A 223 -21.35 10.76 5.25
N GLU A 224 -21.71 9.47 5.25
CA GLU A 224 -22.69 8.90 6.19
C GLU A 224 -22.23 9.01 7.65
N ILE A 225 -20.94 8.87 7.92
CA ILE A 225 -20.35 9.02 9.25
C ILE A 225 -19.88 10.45 9.56
N GLY A 226 -20.10 11.41 8.65
CA GLY A 226 -19.74 12.82 8.84
C GLY A 226 -18.24 13.11 8.84
N ARG A 227 -17.40 12.29 8.20
CA ARG A 227 -15.95 12.51 8.09
C ARG A 227 -15.61 13.25 6.79
N ASP A 228 -14.88 14.36 6.91
CA ASP A 228 -14.25 15.00 5.75
C ASP A 228 -13.04 14.19 5.28
N ILE A 229 -13.06 13.77 4.02
CA ILE A 229 -11.97 13.06 3.34
C ILE A 229 -11.50 13.79 2.08
N SER A 230 -11.78 15.09 1.97
CA SER A 230 -11.34 15.92 0.83
C SER A 230 -9.81 15.94 0.67
N GLY A 231 -9.06 15.78 1.77
CA GLY A 231 -7.60 15.65 1.78
C GLY A 231 -7.06 14.23 1.65
N MET A 232 -7.91 13.23 1.43
CA MET A 232 -7.48 11.83 1.32
C MET A 232 -6.74 11.59 0.01
N GLU A 233 -5.60 10.91 0.09
CA GLU A 233 -4.80 10.50 -1.08
C GLU A 233 -5.40 9.24 -1.72
N TRP A 234 -5.35 9.18 -3.05
CA TRP A 234 -5.93 8.09 -3.84
C TRP A 234 -4.81 7.28 -4.49
N ALA A 235 -4.33 6.27 -3.77
CA ALA A 235 -3.20 5.45 -4.20
C ALA A 235 -3.65 4.16 -4.90
N LEU A 236 -2.73 3.52 -5.62
CA LEU A 236 -2.93 2.20 -6.23
C LEU A 236 -1.60 1.46 -6.43
N THR A 237 -1.48 0.31 -5.77
CA THR A 237 -0.43 -0.68 -6.06
C THR A 237 -0.79 -1.50 -7.30
N THR A 238 0.10 -1.46 -8.29
CA THR A 238 -0.04 -2.12 -9.60
C THR A 238 1.21 -2.93 -9.94
N PHE A 239 1.09 -3.90 -10.85
CA PHE A 239 2.20 -4.80 -11.23
C PHE A 239 2.65 -4.54 -12.66
N TRP A 240 3.94 -4.27 -12.86
CA TRP A 240 4.46 -3.70 -14.10
C TRP A 240 5.45 -4.64 -14.77
N LEU A 241 5.38 -4.71 -16.10
CA LEU A 241 6.39 -5.34 -16.94
C LEU A 241 6.45 -4.60 -18.28
N MET A 242 7.58 -3.94 -18.54
CA MET A 242 7.82 -3.23 -19.79
C MET A 242 8.65 -4.06 -20.77
N ARG A 243 8.20 -4.02 -22.01
CA ARG A 243 8.80 -4.65 -23.21
C ARG A 243 8.55 -3.73 -24.40
N ASP A 244 8.94 -4.15 -25.61
CA ASP A 244 8.75 -3.30 -26.80
C ASP A 244 7.29 -3.25 -27.24
N SER A 245 6.45 -4.20 -26.80
CA SER A 245 5.02 -4.24 -27.06
C SER A 245 4.22 -4.88 -25.92
N TYR A 246 2.90 -4.62 -25.89
CA TYR A 246 1.97 -5.27 -24.96
C TYR A 246 1.98 -6.80 -25.09
N ASP A 247 1.97 -7.33 -26.30
CA ASP A 247 1.90 -8.79 -26.53
C ASP A 247 3.14 -9.51 -25.98
N GLU A 248 4.33 -8.93 -26.20
CA GLU A 248 5.58 -9.46 -25.65
C GLU A 248 5.60 -9.40 -24.12
N ALA A 249 5.13 -8.28 -23.54
CA ALA A 249 5.02 -8.16 -22.08
C ALA A 249 4.01 -9.17 -21.51
N LEU A 250 2.87 -9.36 -22.17
CA LEU A 250 1.86 -10.32 -21.75
C LEU A 250 2.39 -11.75 -21.81
N GLU A 251 3.05 -12.16 -22.90
CA GLU A 251 3.66 -13.48 -23.02
C GLU A 251 4.69 -13.71 -21.90
N ALA A 252 5.57 -12.74 -21.65
CA ALA A 252 6.59 -12.82 -20.61
C ALA A 252 6.02 -12.86 -19.19
N ALA A 253 4.93 -12.16 -18.91
CA ALA A 253 4.26 -12.21 -17.60
C ALA A 253 3.39 -13.47 -17.43
N ALA A 254 2.72 -13.92 -18.49
CA ALA A 254 1.83 -15.09 -18.51
C ALA A 254 2.60 -16.41 -18.36
N GLY A 255 3.82 -16.50 -18.89
CA GLY A 255 4.68 -17.68 -18.80
C GLY A 255 5.10 -18.07 -17.36
N LYS A 256 4.74 -17.26 -16.35
CA LYS A 256 5.09 -17.49 -14.95
C LYS A 256 3.93 -18.16 -14.20
N LEU A 257 4.13 -19.42 -13.81
CA LEU A 257 3.28 -20.07 -12.81
C LEU A 257 3.58 -19.47 -11.42
N ARG A 258 2.58 -18.91 -10.74
CA ARG A 258 2.69 -18.58 -9.30
C ARG A 258 1.89 -19.60 -8.50
N TYR A 259 2.56 -20.33 -7.62
CA TYR A 259 1.98 -21.45 -6.87
C TYR A 259 1.34 -22.53 -7.75
N GLY A 260 1.88 -22.77 -8.96
CA GLY A 260 1.38 -23.79 -9.89
C GLY A 260 0.07 -23.46 -10.61
N ARG A 261 -0.35 -22.18 -10.63
CA ARG A 261 -1.52 -21.72 -11.39
C ARG A 261 -1.12 -20.88 -12.59
N ASP A 262 -1.84 -21.06 -13.70
CA ASP A 262 -1.83 -20.14 -14.84
C ASP A 262 -2.37 -18.77 -14.39
N LEU A 263 -1.57 -17.74 -14.62
CA LEU A 263 -1.87 -16.36 -14.24
C LEU A 263 -2.31 -15.50 -15.42
N SER A 264 -2.33 -16.01 -16.65
CA SER A 264 -2.49 -15.23 -17.88
C SER A 264 -3.72 -14.32 -17.85
N ALA A 265 -4.89 -14.87 -17.49
CA ALA A 265 -6.13 -14.09 -17.42
C ALA A 265 -6.11 -12.99 -16.33
N ARG A 266 -5.38 -13.22 -15.23
CA ARG A 266 -5.23 -12.23 -14.15
C ARG A 266 -4.23 -11.13 -14.56
N VAL A 267 -3.09 -11.54 -15.11
CA VAL A 267 -2.05 -10.66 -15.63
C VAL A 267 -2.63 -9.72 -16.68
N ALA A 268 -3.30 -10.27 -17.70
CA ALA A 268 -3.95 -9.47 -18.75
C ALA A 268 -5.00 -8.50 -18.20
N ARG A 269 -5.64 -8.83 -17.08
CA ARG A 269 -6.71 -8.00 -16.50
C ARG A 269 -6.19 -6.86 -15.63
N TYR A 270 -5.14 -7.10 -14.84
CA TYR A 270 -4.76 -6.21 -13.74
C TYR A 270 -3.36 -5.61 -13.85
N ASP A 271 -2.45 -6.24 -14.59
CA ASP A 271 -1.08 -5.77 -14.69
C ASP A 271 -1.00 -4.61 -15.71
N ILE A 272 0.05 -3.81 -15.58
CA ILE A 272 0.40 -2.72 -16.49
C ILE A 272 1.56 -3.20 -17.35
N LEU A 273 1.27 -3.45 -18.63
CA LEU A 273 2.13 -4.18 -19.55
C LEU A 273 2.37 -3.37 -20.83
N GLY A 274 3.54 -3.54 -21.44
CA GLY A 274 3.85 -3.08 -22.78
C GLY A 274 5.01 -2.10 -22.86
N SER A 275 5.04 -1.28 -23.91
CA SER A 275 6.01 -0.19 -24.07
C SER A 275 5.78 0.91 -23.03
N PRO A 276 6.75 1.80 -22.77
CA PRO A 276 6.52 3.00 -21.95
C PRO A 276 5.27 3.80 -22.37
N THR A 277 5.00 3.88 -23.67
CA THR A 277 3.80 4.51 -24.22
C THR A 277 2.50 3.75 -23.91
N ASP A 278 2.53 2.41 -23.88
CA ASP A 278 1.38 1.59 -23.45
C ASP A 278 1.12 1.77 -21.95
N VAL A 279 2.20 1.78 -21.15
CA VAL A 279 2.15 2.03 -19.70
C VAL A 279 1.53 3.39 -19.40
N ILE A 280 2.01 4.46 -20.03
CA ILE A 280 1.47 5.82 -19.88
C ILE A 280 -0.03 5.84 -20.18
N ARG A 281 -0.45 5.31 -21.34
CA ARG A 281 -1.88 5.26 -21.71
C ARG A 281 -2.71 4.49 -20.69
N ARG A 282 -2.17 3.40 -20.14
CA ARG A 282 -2.85 2.63 -19.10
C ARG A 282 -2.99 3.43 -17.80
N LEU A 283 -1.95 4.15 -17.38
CA LEU A 283 -1.98 4.99 -16.18
C LEU A 283 -2.99 6.12 -16.32
N GLU A 284 -3.08 6.76 -17.49
CA GLU A 284 -4.09 7.79 -17.78
C GLU A 284 -5.52 7.29 -17.50
N THR A 285 -5.85 6.05 -17.87
CA THR A 285 -7.17 5.47 -17.55
C THR A 285 -7.43 5.34 -16.04
N PHE A 286 -6.41 5.09 -15.24
CA PHE A 286 -6.51 5.03 -13.78
C PHE A 286 -6.56 6.43 -13.16
N ILE A 287 -5.85 7.40 -13.73
CA ILE A 287 -5.90 8.81 -13.34
C ILE A 287 -7.32 9.35 -13.57
N ASP A 288 -7.94 9.02 -14.69
CA ASP A 288 -9.35 9.35 -14.99
C ASP A 288 -10.33 8.67 -14.02
N ALA A 289 -9.99 7.48 -13.51
CA ALA A 289 -10.75 6.80 -12.47
C ALA A 289 -10.55 7.39 -11.06
N GLY A 290 -9.55 8.26 -10.87
CA GLY A 290 -9.30 9.00 -9.63
C GLY A 290 -7.97 8.71 -8.95
N VAL A 291 -7.14 7.81 -9.47
CA VAL A 291 -5.82 7.51 -8.89
C VAL A 291 -4.90 8.73 -9.01
N ARG A 292 -4.16 9.03 -7.95
CA ARG A 292 -3.19 10.13 -7.87
C ARG A 292 -1.81 9.68 -7.39
N TYR A 293 -1.68 8.49 -6.83
CA TYR A 293 -0.39 7.91 -6.46
C TYR A 293 -0.28 6.47 -6.94
N PHE A 294 0.75 6.12 -7.71
CA PHE A 294 0.99 4.76 -8.16
C PHE A 294 2.16 4.14 -7.40
N ILE A 295 1.97 2.96 -6.83
CA ILE A 295 3.07 2.14 -6.32
C ILE A 295 3.33 1.04 -7.35
N CYS A 296 4.50 1.09 -7.98
CA CYS A 296 4.95 0.10 -8.93
C CYS A 296 5.50 -1.13 -8.20
N ASN A 297 4.82 -2.25 -8.35
CA ASN A 297 5.30 -3.59 -8.04
C ASN A 297 5.56 -4.35 -9.35
N TRP A 298 6.11 -5.56 -9.29
CA TRP A 298 6.81 -6.16 -10.43
C TRP A 298 6.13 -7.42 -10.96
N SER A 299 5.91 -7.45 -12.28
CA SER A 299 5.59 -8.68 -13.05
C SER A 299 6.82 -9.23 -13.79
N CYS A 300 7.94 -8.49 -13.77
CA CYS A 300 9.23 -8.91 -14.33
C CYS A 300 9.99 -9.92 -13.45
N ASP A 301 11.06 -10.50 -13.98
CA ASP A 301 12.01 -11.19 -13.10
C ASP A 301 12.68 -10.15 -12.19
N PRO A 302 12.88 -10.43 -10.88
CA PRO A 302 13.48 -9.46 -9.98
C PRO A 302 14.81 -8.85 -10.46
N SER A 303 15.64 -9.60 -11.18
CA SER A 303 16.90 -9.10 -11.75
C SER A 303 16.71 -8.00 -12.79
N GLU A 304 15.50 -7.87 -13.37
CA GLU A 304 15.15 -6.84 -14.34
C GLU A 304 14.60 -5.56 -13.70
N VAL A 305 14.33 -5.57 -12.38
CA VAL A 305 13.77 -4.40 -11.68
C VAL A 305 14.64 -3.15 -11.87
N PRO A 306 15.98 -3.19 -11.76
CA PRO A 306 16.80 -2.00 -12.00
C PRO A 306 16.62 -1.41 -13.40
N ARG A 307 16.41 -2.22 -14.44
CA ARG A 307 16.11 -1.73 -15.80
C ARG A 307 14.74 -1.04 -15.83
N HIS A 308 13.74 -1.60 -15.17
CA HIS A 308 12.40 -1.01 -15.13
C HIS A 308 12.38 0.32 -14.38
N LEU A 309 13.15 0.46 -13.30
CA LEU A 309 13.31 1.74 -12.61
C LEU A 309 13.82 2.83 -13.56
N GLU A 310 14.85 2.55 -14.36
CA GLU A 310 15.40 3.50 -15.34
C GLU A 310 14.35 3.90 -16.38
N LEU A 311 13.63 2.94 -16.96
CA LEU A 311 12.57 3.22 -17.94
C LEU A 311 11.46 4.06 -17.33
N ILE A 312 11.02 3.76 -16.10
CA ILE A 312 10.00 4.55 -15.41
C ILE A 312 10.51 5.97 -15.16
N GLY A 313 11.73 6.13 -14.65
CA GLY A 313 12.31 7.44 -14.32
C GLY A 313 12.58 8.32 -15.54
N SER A 314 12.97 7.72 -16.67
CA SER A 314 13.35 8.46 -17.89
C SER A 314 12.21 8.65 -18.88
N GLU A 315 11.23 7.75 -18.94
CA GLU A 315 10.18 7.77 -19.97
C GLU A 315 8.77 7.95 -19.41
N VAL A 316 8.46 7.43 -18.21
CA VAL A 316 7.09 7.46 -17.66
C VAL A 316 6.87 8.66 -16.74
N ILE A 317 7.69 8.81 -15.70
CA ILE A 317 7.56 9.88 -14.71
C ILE A 317 7.58 11.28 -15.36
N PRO A 318 8.47 11.58 -16.34
CA PRO A 318 8.49 12.90 -16.98
C PRO A 318 7.22 13.25 -17.75
N HIS A 319 6.42 12.28 -18.21
CA HIS A 319 5.15 12.54 -18.90
C HIS A 319 4.09 13.15 -17.99
N PHE A 320 4.17 12.90 -16.68
CA PHE A 320 3.16 13.33 -15.69
C PHE A 320 3.63 14.51 -14.82
N ARG A 321 4.73 15.18 -15.20
CA ARG A 321 5.36 16.25 -14.42
C ARG A 321 5.42 17.57 -15.17
#